data_AF-A0A960PQL5-F1
#
_entry.id   AF-A0A960PQL5-F1
#
_cell.length_a   1.000
_cell.length_b   1.000
_cell.length_c   1.000
_cell.angle_alpha   90.00
_cell.angle_beta   90.00
_cell.angle_gamma   90.00
#
_symmetry.space_group_name_H-M   'P 1'
#
loop_
_entity.id
_entity.type
_entity.pdbx_description
1 polymer ?
#
loop_
_entity_poly.entity_id
_entity_poly.type
_entity_poly.pdbx_seq_one_letter_code
_entity_poly.pdbx_strand_id
1 'polypeptide(L)'
;DGTYRPLVPGKQVPFYENVESVRLAEEASGRELTPAEVSSFWARRALTWARDEPGAFLRLQLVKLRRYWSWYELPDSVDYYCLRDASPVLWFPWPDFGALTLLAAFGVVARRRRLLPFLPTLVFLGGWTAATVAFFIFSRYRLPVVPALALLAAVPVAGVAEAAGRGRRKQALLGCLGVLVAIALPRIPSYETREDLVSYNLGRLYQEHGESETARRHFLEALHHDPRNFLACLNLGLLAVEA
;
A
#
# COMPACT_ATOMS: atom_id res chain seq x y z
N ASP A 1 -4.32 -1.53 -14.18
CA ASP A 1 -3.10 -1.99 -13.45
C ASP A 1 -3.35 -2.29 -11.97
N GLY A 2 -4.50 -1.90 -11.40
CA GLY A 2 -4.86 -2.18 -10.01
C GLY A 2 -4.40 -1.11 -9.03
N THR A 3 -3.81 -0.01 -9.52
CA THR A 3 -3.47 1.18 -8.73
C THR A 3 -4.62 2.18 -8.81
N TYR A 4 -4.62 3.14 -7.88
CA TYR A 4 -5.56 4.25 -7.92
C TYR A 4 -5.35 5.08 -9.19
N ARG A 5 -6.46 5.52 -9.79
CA ARG A 5 -6.47 6.47 -10.91
C ARG A 5 -7.57 7.49 -10.62
N PRO A 6 -7.27 8.79 -10.72
CA PRO A 6 -8.28 9.82 -10.53
C PRO A 6 -9.33 9.73 -11.64
N LEU A 7 -10.56 10.16 -11.32
CA LEU A 7 -11.62 10.29 -12.32
C LEU A 7 -11.30 11.36 -13.37
N VAL A 8 -10.71 12.47 -12.91
CA VAL A 8 -10.28 13.58 -13.76
C VAL A 8 -8.77 13.78 -13.58
N PRO A 9 -7.95 13.57 -14.62
CA PRO A 9 -6.52 13.82 -14.57
C PRO A 9 -6.22 15.26 -14.10
N GLY A 10 -5.23 15.40 -13.21
CA GLY A 10 -4.84 16.70 -12.65
C GLY A 10 -5.73 17.24 -11.52
N LYS A 11 -6.79 16.50 -11.14
CA LYS A 11 -7.68 16.83 -10.01
C LYS A 11 -7.52 15.87 -8.84
N GLN A 12 -6.29 15.39 -8.62
CA GLN A 12 -5.92 14.38 -7.60
C GLN A 12 -5.78 14.95 -6.18
N VAL A 13 -6.06 16.23 -5.98
CA VAL A 13 -6.07 16.84 -4.64
C VAL A 13 -7.39 16.46 -3.97
N PRO A 14 -7.41 16.03 -2.69
CA PRO A 14 -8.61 15.48 -2.04
C PRO A 14 -9.88 16.33 -2.20
N PHE A 15 -9.74 17.66 -2.16
CA PHE A 15 -10.83 18.59 -2.41
C PHE A 15 -11.46 18.40 -3.79
N TYR A 16 -10.65 18.39 -4.85
CA TYR A 16 -11.14 18.22 -6.21
C TYR A 16 -11.60 16.80 -6.48
N GLU A 17 -10.98 15.77 -5.89
CA GLU A 17 -11.42 14.39 -6.08
C GLU A 17 -12.87 14.18 -5.65
N ASN A 18 -13.26 14.80 -4.53
CA ASN A 18 -14.64 14.77 -4.06
C ASN A 18 -15.57 15.53 -5.02
N VAL A 19 -15.24 16.78 -5.34
CA VAL A 19 -16.08 17.66 -6.18
C VAL A 19 -16.27 17.08 -7.58
N GLU A 20 -15.21 16.59 -8.22
CA GLU A 20 -15.28 16.00 -9.56
C GLU A 20 -16.11 14.71 -9.57
N SER A 21 -16.04 13.89 -8.50
CA SER A 21 -16.85 12.68 -8.40
C SER A 21 -18.36 12.97 -8.30
N VAL A 22 -18.74 14.08 -7.65
CA VAL A 22 -20.12 14.56 -7.54
C VAL A 22 -20.56 15.12 -8.89
N ARG A 23 -19.79 16.06 -9.45
CA ARG A 23 -20.07 16.72 -10.72
C ARG A 23 -20.32 15.71 -11.85
N LEU A 24 -19.43 14.72 -12.01
CA LEU A 24 -19.58 13.69 -13.05
C LEU A 24 -20.82 12.80 -12.85
N ALA A 25 -21.21 12.54 -11.60
CA ALA A 25 -22.40 11.75 -11.32
C ALA A 25 -23.68 12.55 -11.59
N GLU A 26 -23.69 13.84 -11.26
CA GLU A 26 -24.80 14.77 -11.53
C GLU A 26 -24.97 15.05 -13.02
N GLU A 27 -23.87 15.34 -13.73
CA GLU A 27 -23.86 15.52 -15.19
C GLU A 27 -24.43 14.28 -15.90
N ALA A 28 -24.03 13.07 -15.46
CA ALA A 28 -24.55 11.82 -16.01
C ALA A 28 -26.01 11.52 -15.63
N SER A 29 -26.49 12.04 -14.50
CA SER A 29 -27.86 11.83 -14.01
C SER A 29 -28.84 12.91 -14.43
N GLY A 30 -28.35 14.05 -14.93
CA GLY A 30 -29.14 15.21 -15.35
C GLY A 30 -29.82 15.96 -14.20
N ARG A 31 -29.38 15.75 -12.95
CA ARG A 31 -29.95 16.38 -11.75
C ARG A 31 -28.93 16.43 -10.62
N GLU A 32 -29.20 17.29 -9.65
CA GLU A 32 -28.46 17.31 -8.38
C GLU A 32 -28.67 16.00 -7.60
N LEU A 33 -27.61 15.53 -6.95
CA LEU A 33 -27.58 14.28 -6.22
C LEU A 33 -27.14 14.52 -4.77
N THR A 34 -27.81 13.85 -3.83
CA THR A 34 -27.33 13.75 -2.45
C THR A 34 -26.04 12.89 -2.37
N PRO A 35 -25.20 13.05 -1.32
CA PRO A 35 -23.99 12.22 -1.16
C PRO A 35 -24.25 10.70 -1.20
N ALA A 36 -25.40 10.25 -0.65
CA ALA A 36 -25.80 8.85 -0.70
C ALA A 36 -26.15 8.39 -2.13
N GLU A 37 -26.78 9.27 -2.92
CA GLU A 37 -27.08 8.99 -4.33
C GLU A 37 -25.84 8.96 -5.21
N VAL A 38 -24.87 9.87 -4.97
CA VAL A 38 -23.56 9.85 -5.65
C VAL A 38 -22.83 8.54 -5.34
N SER A 39 -22.77 8.12 -4.07
CA SER A 39 -22.19 6.84 -3.68
C SER A 39 -22.89 5.66 -4.37
N SER A 40 -24.22 5.67 -4.37
CA SER A 40 -25.03 4.63 -5.02
C SER A 40 -24.85 4.61 -6.54
N PHE A 41 -24.68 5.76 -7.17
CA PHE A 41 -24.40 5.89 -8.60
C PHE A 41 -23.09 5.18 -8.97
N TRP A 42 -22.00 5.48 -8.26
CA TRP A 42 -20.70 4.86 -8.51
C TRP A 42 -20.69 3.37 -8.15
N ALA A 43 -21.34 2.97 -7.06
CA ALA A 43 -21.48 1.56 -6.67
C ALA A 43 -22.24 0.77 -7.75
N ARG A 44 -23.38 1.28 -8.23
CA ARG A 44 -24.13 0.65 -9.34
C ARG A 44 -23.27 0.56 -10.59
N ARG A 45 -22.58 1.62 -10.99
CA ARG A 45 -21.71 1.63 -12.17
C ARG A 45 -20.61 0.57 -12.08
N ALA A 46 -19.96 0.45 -10.92
CA ALA A 46 -18.92 -0.54 -10.69
C ALA A 46 -19.48 -1.98 -10.72
N LEU A 47 -20.65 -2.21 -10.11
CA LEU A 47 -21.29 -3.53 -10.09
C LEU A 47 -21.85 -3.93 -11.46
N THR A 48 -22.38 -2.99 -12.23
CA THR A 48 -22.80 -3.23 -13.61
C THR A 48 -21.60 -3.62 -14.47
N TRP A 49 -20.50 -2.86 -14.40
CA TRP A 49 -19.27 -3.23 -15.10
C TRP A 49 -18.75 -4.62 -14.71
N ALA A 50 -18.80 -4.97 -13.41
CA ALA A 50 -18.39 -6.29 -12.95
C ALA A 50 -19.26 -7.44 -13.50
N ARG A 51 -20.54 -7.17 -13.77
CA ARG A 51 -21.48 -8.13 -14.39
C ARG A 51 -21.30 -8.22 -15.90
N ASP A 52 -21.09 -7.09 -16.56
CA ASP A 52 -20.92 -7.02 -18.02
C ASP A 52 -19.56 -7.61 -18.45
N GLU A 53 -18.52 -7.42 -17.64
CA GLU A 53 -17.14 -7.82 -17.93
C GLU A 53 -16.51 -8.65 -16.80
N PRO A 54 -17.06 -9.83 -16.46
CA PRO A 54 -16.65 -10.60 -15.28
C PRO A 54 -15.19 -11.08 -15.35
N GLY A 55 -14.70 -11.40 -16.55
CA GLY A 55 -13.31 -11.79 -16.77
C GLY A 55 -12.33 -10.65 -16.50
N ALA A 56 -12.64 -9.44 -16.97
CA ALA A 56 -11.83 -8.25 -16.72
C ALA A 56 -11.87 -7.86 -15.24
N PHE A 57 -13.05 -7.95 -14.60
CA PHE A 57 -13.21 -7.72 -13.17
C PHE A 57 -12.38 -8.71 -12.34
N LEU A 58 -12.50 -10.01 -12.59
CA LEU A 58 -11.73 -11.04 -11.88
C LEU A 58 -10.23 -10.84 -12.06
N ARG A 59 -9.78 -10.58 -13.29
CA ARG A 59 -8.38 -10.25 -13.57
C ARG A 59 -7.91 -9.03 -12.78
N LEU A 60 -8.73 -7.99 -12.68
CA LEU A 60 -8.42 -6.80 -11.88
C LEU A 60 -8.28 -7.17 -10.40
N GLN A 61 -9.21 -7.95 -9.83
CA GLN A 61 -9.15 -8.40 -8.44
C GLN A 61 -7.91 -9.26 -8.17
N LEU A 62 -7.50 -10.12 -9.10
CA LEU A 62 -6.27 -10.93 -8.97
C LEU A 62 -5.00 -10.07 -9.03
N VAL A 63 -4.94 -9.09 -9.94
CA VAL A 63 -3.83 -8.13 -9.99
C VAL A 63 -3.75 -7.34 -8.68
N LYS A 64 -4.90 -6.92 -8.16
CA LYS A 64 -5.03 -6.25 -6.88
C LYS A 64 -4.56 -7.15 -5.72
N LEU A 65 -5.03 -8.39 -5.64
CA LEU A 65 -4.61 -9.36 -4.62
C LEU A 65 -3.10 -9.61 -4.65
N ARG A 66 -2.51 -9.78 -5.84
CA ARG A 66 -1.05 -9.92 -6.00
C ARG A 66 -0.31 -8.68 -5.49
N ARG A 67 -0.81 -7.48 -5.80
CA ARG A 67 -0.23 -6.23 -5.30
C ARG A 67 -0.37 -6.10 -3.80
N TYR A 68 -1.50 -6.49 -3.22
CA TYR A 68 -1.75 -6.45 -1.78
C TYR A 68 -0.74 -7.30 -1.01
N TRP A 69 -0.40 -8.49 -1.50
CA TRP A 69 0.61 -9.37 -0.89
C TRP A 69 2.03 -9.13 -1.40
N SER A 70 2.25 -8.10 -2.23
CA SER A 70 3.60 -7.67 -2.59
C SER A 70 4.35 -7.24 -1.34
N TRP A 71 5.61 -7.67 -1.24
CA TRP A 71 6.51 -7.24 -0.17
C TRP A 71 6.81 -5.74 -0.23
N TYR A 72 6.75 -5.13 -1.42
CA TYR A 72 6.72 -3.67 -1.55
C TYR A 72 5.36 -3.09 -1.18
N GLU A 73 5.38 -2.18 -0.22
CA GLU A 73 4.24 -1.44 0.29
C GLU A 73 3.95 -0.22 -0.59
N LEU A 74 3.05 -0.38 -1.58
CA LEU A 74 2.72 0.66 -2.54
C LEU A 74 2.25 1.95 -1.84
N PRO A 75 2.92 3.10 -2.07
CA PRO A 75 2.62 4.33 -1.35
C PRO A 75 1.32 4.99 -1.82
N ASP A 76 0.75 5.82 -0.92
CA ASP A 76 -0.32 6.76 -1.25
C ASP A 76 0.24 8.16 -1.45
N SER A 77 0.56 8.83 -0.35
CA SER A 77 1.16 10.17 -0.32
C SER A 77 2.65 10.14 0.00
N VAL A 78 3.14 9.11 0.68
CA VAL A 78 4.53 9.01 1.15
C VAL A 78 5.05 7.59 0.91
N ASP A 79 6.27 7.48 0.41
CA ASP A 79 6.97 6.21 0.27
C ASP A 79 7.81 5.91 1.52
N TYR A 80 7.44 4.83 2.22
CA TYR A 80 8.14 4.34 3.40
C TYR A 80 9.62 4.04 3.12
N TYR A 81 9.92 3.47 1.95
CA TYR A 81 11.28 3.02 1.64
C TYR A 81 12.21 4.20 1.35
N CYS A 82 11.72 5.28 0.75
CA CYS A 82 12.49 6.52 0.61
C CYS A 82 12.80 7.16 1.97
N LEU A 83 11.82 7.19 2.88
CA LEU A 83 12.02 7.80 4.21
C LEU A 83 12.86 6.94 5.15
N ARG A 84 12.94 5.63 4.89
CA ARG A 84 13.71 4.69 5.71
C ARG A 84 15.18 5.09 5.81
N ASP A 85 15.76 5.56 4.71
CA ASP A 85 17.18 5.93 4.63
C ASP A 85 17.49 7.25 5.36
N ALA A 86 16.46 8.09 5.58
CA ALA A 86 16.57 9.34 6.31
C ALA A 86 16.37 9.19 7.83
N SER A 87 15.99 8.01 8.33
CA SER A 87 15.66 7.80 9.75
C SER A 87 16.49 6.67 10.39
N PRO A 88 17.33 6.97 11.40
CA PRO A 88 18.09 5.95 12.12
C PRO A 88 17.23 4.86 12.77
N VAL A 89 15.99 5.21 13.16
CA VAL A 89 15.04 4.27 13.78
C VAL A 89 14.52 3.27 12.76
N LEU A 90 14.24 3.72 11.53
CA LEU A 90 13.72 2.89 10.45
C LEU A 90 14.83 2.12 9.72
N TRP A 91 16.07 2.57 9.84
CA TRP A 91 17.24 1.91 9.26
C TRP A 91 17.44 0.49 9.81
N PHE A 92 17.20 0.27 11.11
CA PHE A 92 17.34 -1.04 11.75
C PHE A 92 16.48 -2.10 11.03
N PRO A 93 16.95 -3.36 10.89
CA PRO A 93 16.28 -4.39 10.10
C PRO A 93 15.05 -5.01 10.81
N TRP A 94 14.13 -4.17 11.28
CA TRP A 94 12.83 -4.60 11.81
C TRP A 94 12.10 -5.48 10.78
N PRO A 95 11.35 -6.51 11.20
CA PRO A 95 10.55 -7.30 10.26
C PRO A 95 9.61 -6.39 9.45
N ASP A 96 9.84 -6.32 8.14
CA ASP A 96 8.98 -5.59 7.21
C ASP A 96 7.72 -6.41 6.89
N PHE A 97 6.81 -5.83 6.11
CA PHE A 97 5.59 -6.51 5.69
C PHE A 97 5.90 -7.87 5.03
N GLY A 98 6.92 -7.94 4.18
CA GLY A 98 7.33 -9.19 3.55
C GLY A 98 7.76 -10.26 4.56
N ALA A 99 8.56 -9.88 5.56
CA ALA A 99 9.00 -10.79 6.60
C ALA A 99 7.84 -11.31 7.44
N LEU A 100 6.93 -10.41 7.83
CA LEU A 100 5.72 -10.77 8.58
C LEU A 100 4.81 -11.72 7.79
N THR A 101 4.63 -11.48 6.49
CA THR A 101 3.79 -12.36 5.64
C THR A 101 4.39 -13.76 5.50
N LEU A 102 5.71 -13.89 5.30
CA LEU A 102 6.39 -15.19 5.21
C LEU A 102 6.38 -15.94 6.54
N LEU A 103 6.67 -15.26 7.66
CA LEU A 103 6.61 -15.85 8.99
C LEU A 103 5.19 -16.28 9.35
N ALA A 104 4.18 -15.45 9.04
CA ALA A 104 2.77 -15.81 9.25
C ALA A 104 2.37 -17.04 8.43
N ALA A 105 2.81 -17.13 7.16
CA ALA A 105 2.57 -18.30 6.32
C ALA A 105 3.20 -19.56 6.93
N PHE A 106 4.44 -19.48 7.43
CA PHE A 106 5.07 -20.59 8.15
C PHE A 106 4.31 -20.97 9.41
N GLY A 107 3.78 -20.00 10.16
CA GLY A 107 2.93 -20.24 11.32
C GLY A 107 1.65 -21.00 10.99
N VAL A 108 0.95 -20.58 9.92
CA VAL A 108 -0.24 -21.27 9.41
C VAL A 108 0.10 -22.70 8.98
N VAL A 109 1.19 -22.89 8.23
CA VAL A 109 1.63 -24.23 7.79
C VAL A 109 1.98 -25.12 8.98
N ALA A 110 2.69 -24.59 9.97
CA ALA A 110 3.09 -25.31 11.19
C ALA A 110 1.86 -25.74 12.02
N ARG A 111 0.79 -24.94 12.03
CA ARG A 111 -0.45 -25.21 12.78
C ARG A 111 -1.62 -25.66 11.90
N ARG A 112 -1.39 -26.07 10.65
CA ARG A 112 -2.44 -26.44 9.68
C ARG A 112 -3.45 -27.50 10.16
N ARG A 113 -3.04 -28.37 11.09
CA ARG A 113 -3.91 -29.41 11.70
C ARG A 113 -4.70 -28.91 12.93
N ARG A 114 -4.44 -27.69 13.40
CA ARG A 114 -5.02 -27.06 14.59
C ARG A 114 -5.21 -25.56 14.36
N LEU A 115 -5.89 -25.18 13.28
CA LEU A 115 -6.15 -23.78 12.93
C LEU A 115 -7.31 -23.16 13.69
N LEU A 116 -8.17 -23.96 14.33
CA LEU A 116 -9.38 -23.47 15.01
C LEU A 116 -9.10 -22.35 16.03
N PRO A 117 -8.04 -22.39 16.86
CA PRO A 117 -7.69 -21.28 17.75
C PRO A 117 -7.28 -20.00 17.03
N PHE A 118 -6.79 -20.10 15.80
CA PHE A 118 -6.39 -18.98 14.96
C PHE A 118 -7.52 -18.49 14.05
N LEU A 119 -8.71 -19.11 14.11
CA LEU A 119 -9.81 -18.78 13.21
C LEU A 119 -10.20 -17.29 13.28
N PRO A 120 -10.31 -16.63 14.46
CA PRO A 120 -10.59 -15.19 14.50
C PRO A 120 -9.53 -14.37 13.78
N THR A 121 -8.25 -14.69 13.97
CA THR A 121 -7.12 -14.04 13.31
C THR A 121 -7.17 -14.22 11.79
N LEU A 122 -7.47 -15.44 11.32
CA LEU A 122 -7.56 -15.76 9.90
C LEU A 122 -8.79 -15.12 9.23
N VAL A 123 -9.93 -15.09 9.92
CA VAL A 123 -11.16 -14.43 9.45
C VAL A 123 -10.92 -12.92 9.35
N PHE A 124 -10.31 -12.31 10.36
CA PHE A 124 -9.95 -10.89 10.32
C PHE A 124 -8.97 -10.60 9.18
N LEU A 125 -7.90 -11.40 9.05
CA LEU A 125 -6.90 -11.26 7.98
C LEU A 125 -7.55 -11.35 6.59
N GLY A 126 -8.38 -12.38 6.38
CA GLY A 126 -9.11 -12.59 5.12
C GLY A 126 -10.13 -11.50 4.82
N GLY A 127 -10.92 -11.10 5.82
CA GLY A 127 -11.93 -10.06 5.68
C GLY A 127 -11.33 -8.69 5.38
N TRP A 128 -10.27 -8.31 6.09
CA TRP A 128 -9.57 -7.05 5.83
C TRP A 128 -8.86 -7.03 4.47
N THR A 129 -8.23 -8.15 4.10
CA THR A 129 -7.64 -8.32 2.76
C THR A 129 -8.70 -8.15 1.68
N ALA A 130 -9.85 -8.83 1.82
CA ALA A 130 -10.95 -8.74 0.87
C ALA A 130 -11.50 -7.31 0.75
N ALA A 131 -11.71 -6.63 1.88
CA ALA A 131 -12.14 -5.23 1.89
C ALA A 131 -11.15 -4.32 1.15
N THR A 132 -9.85 -4.45 1.44
CA THR A 132 -8.83 -3.61 0.78
C THR A 132 -8.73 -3.89 -0.72
N VAL A 133 -8.76 -5.17 -1.11
CA VAL A 133 -8.70 -5.61 -2.52
C VAL A 133 -9.93 -5.12 -3.31
N ALA A 134 -11.11 -5.09 -2.70
CA ALA A 134 -12.31 -4.58 -3.34
C ALA A 134 -12.17 -3.10 -3.75
N PHE A 135 -11.55 -2.27 -2.89
CA PHE A 135 -11.39 -0.83 -3.08
C PHE A 135 -9.98 -0.46 -3.59
N PHE A 136 -9.17 0.22 -2.75
CA PHE A 136 -7.87 0.77 -3.10
C PHE A 136 -6.74 0.07 -2.34
N ILE A 137 -5.59 -0.04 -2.99
CA ILE A 137 -4.41 -0.69 -2.42
C ILE A 137 -3.36 0.37 -2.15
N PHE A 138 -3.33 0.84 -0.92
CA PHE A 138 -2.25 1.67 -0.39
C PHE A 138 -1.62 0.99 0.82
N SER A 139 -0.34 1.28 1.08
CA SER A 139 0.43 0.78 2.21
C SER A 139 -0.32 0.97 3.53
N ARG A 140 -0.86 2.17 3.77
CA ARG A 140 -1.64 2.51 4.98
C ARG A 140 -2.85 1.61 5.22
N TYR A 141 -3.47 1.07 4.16
CA TYR A 141 -4.63 0.20 4.28
C TYR A 141 -4.25 -1.26 4.61
N ARG A 142 -2.96 -1.61 4.58
CA ARG A 142 -2.46 -2.91 5.05
C ARG A 142 -2.09 -2.89 6.52
N LEU A 143 -1.84 -1.73 7.12
CA LEU A 143 -1.44 -1.63 8.53
C LEU A 143 -2.36 -2.38 9.50
N PRO A 144 -3.70 -2.38 9.32
CA PRO A 144 -4.57 -3.09 10.26
C PRO A 144 -4.39 -4.61 10.27
N VAL A 145 -3.84 -5.24 9.21
CA VAL A 145 -3.52 -6.68 9.24
C VAL A 145 -2.21 -7.02 9.92
N VAL A 146 -1.34 -6.03 10.17
CA VAL A 146 -0.01 -6.25 10.75
C VAL A 146 -0.07 -6.97 12.11
N PRO A 147 -0.94 -6.59 13.07
CA PRO A 147 -1.05 -7.32 14.33
C PRO A 147 -1.48 -8.79 14.14
N ALA A 148 -2.39 -9.06 13.21
CA ALA A 148 -2.84 -10.43 12.91
C ALA A 148 -1.72 -11.26 12.28
N LEU A 149 -0.93 -10.67 11.37
CA LEU A 149 0.27 -11.30 10.82
C LEU A 149 1.31 -11.55 11.91
N ALA A 150 1.54 -10.61 12.82
CA ALA A 150 2.48 -10.74 13.92
C ALA A 150 2.13 -11.91 14.85
N LEU A 151 0.84 -12.10 15.17
CA LEU A 151 0.36 -13.25 15.97
C LEU A 151 0.68 -14.59 15.31
N LEU A 152 0.49 -14.69 13.99
CA LEU A 152 0.82 -15.90 13.23
C LEU A 152 2.33 -16.08 13.06
N ALA A 153 3.06 -14.99 12.86
CA ALA A 153 4.51 -14.94 12.73
C ALA A 153 5.24 -15.35 14.02
N ALA A 154 4.62 -15.15 15.18
CA ALA A 154 5.16 -15.60 16.46
C ALA A 154 5.24 -17.13 16.57
N VAL A 155 4.42 -17.88 15.84
CA VAL A 155 4.36 -19.36 15.90
C VAL A 155 5.70 -20.03 15.51
N PRO A 156 6.30 -19.76 14.33
CA PRO A 156 7.60 -20.34 13.98
C PRO A 156 8.71 -19.85 14.91
N VAL A 157 8.66 -18.59 15.37
CA VAL A 157 9.66 -18.02 16.28
C VAL A 157 9.63 -18.73 17.65
N ALA A 158 8.45 -18.89 18.24
CA ALA A 158 8.27 -19.65 19.48
C ALA A 158 8.66 -21.13 19.31
N GLY A 159 8.36 -21.71 18.14
CA GLY A 159 8.75 -23.07 17.80
C GLY A 159 10.26 -23.32 17.85
N VAL A 160 11.08 -22.32 17.49
CA VAL A 160 12.55 -22.39 17.62
C VAL A 160 12.96 -22.51 19.09
N ALA A 161 12.45 -21.63 19.95
CA ALA A 161 12.77 -21.63 21.37
C ALA A 161 12.32 -22.92 22.06
N GLU A 162 11.12 -23.40 21.73
CA GLU A 162 10.59 -24.67 22.20
C GLU A 162 11.43 -25.88 21.78
N ALA A 163 11.92 -25.91 20.53
CA ALA A 163 12.76 -27.00 20.04
C ALA A 163 14.14 -26.99 20.72
N ALA A 164 14.72 -25.81 20.93
CA ALA A 164 15.98 -25.64 21.64
C ALA A 164 15.87 -26.12 23.10
N GLY A 165 14.83 -25.70 23.83
CA GLY A 165 14.60 -26.09 25.22
C GLY A 165 14.36 -27.60 25.40
N ARG A 166 13.80 -28.28 24.40
CA ARG A 166 13.60 -29.74 24.40
C ARG A 166 14.82 -30.53 23.89
N GLY A 167 15.96 -29.89 23.67
CA GLY A 167 17.19 -30.53 23.19
C GLY A 167 17.14 -30.97 21.72
N ARG A 168 16.12 -30.57 20.95
CA ARG A 168 15.93 -30.96 19.54
C ARG A 168 16.73 -30.06 18.60
N ARG A 169 18.07 -30.13 18.71
CA ARG A 169 19.01 -29.22 18.02
C ARG A 169 18.76 -29.07 16.52
N LYS A 170 18.51 -30.18 15.81
CA LYS A 170 18.22 -30.14 14.36
C LYS A 170 16.96 -29.32 14.02
N GLN A 171 15.89 -29.47 14.81
CA GLN A 171 14.65 -28.72 14.60
C GLN A 171 14.82 -27.24 14.93
N ALA A 172 15.56 -26.93 16.00
CA ALA A 172 15.89 -25.55 16.35
C ALA A 172 16.71 -24.86 15.24
N LEU A 173 17.74 -25.53 14.70
CA LEU A 173 18.57 -25.00 13.61
C LEU A 173 17.76 -24.77 12.33
N LEU A 174 16.92 -25.73 11.93
CA LEU A 174 16.05 -25.59 10.76
C LEU A 174 15.03 -24.46 10.95
N GLY A 175 14.47 -24.31 12.16
CA GLY A 175 13.57 -23.21 12.49
C GLY A 175 14.27 -21.86 12.46
N CYS A 176 15.47 -21.75 13.04
CA CYS A 176 16.31 -20.54 12.95
C CYS A 176 16.58 -20.15 11.50
N LEU A 177 16.99 -21.12 10.67
CA LEU A 177 17.22 -20.89 9.25
C LEU A 177 15.94 -20.41 8.54
N GLY A 178 14.80 -21.03 8.82
CA GLY A 178 13.50 -20.60 8.28
C GLY A 178 13.14 -19.16 8.67
N VAL A 179 13.36 -18.78 9.93
CA VAL A 179 13.13 -17.40 10.40
C VAL A 179 14.07 -16.41 9.70
N LEU A 180 15.36 -16.74 9.61
CA LEU A 180 16.36 -15.89 8.93
C LEU A 180 16.03 -15.72 7.45
N VAL A 181 15.65 -16.80 6.76
CA VAL A 181 15.22 -16.76 5.35
C VAL A 181 13.97 -15.89 5.19
N ALA A 182 12.98 -16.02 6.07
CA ALA A 182 11.78 -15.19 6.01
C ALA A 182 12.08 -13.69 6.20
N ILE A 183 13.08 -13.34 7.00
CA ILE A 183 13.51 -11.95 7.21
C ILE A 183 14.36 -11.44 6.04
N ALA A 184 15.27 -12.26 5.50
CA ALA A 184 16.20 -11.82 4.46
C ALA A 184 15.58 -11.80 3.05
N LEU A 185 14.76 -12.80 2.72
CA LEU A 185 14.24 -13.00 1.36
C LEU A 185 13.47 -11.78 0.82
N PRO A 186 12.61 -11.10 1.59
CA PRO A 186 11.87 -9.92 1.12
C PRO A 186 12.72 -8.71 0.75
N ARG A 187 13.98 -8.67 1.19
CA ARG A 187 14.90 -7.56 0.98
C ARG A 187 15.79 -7.73 -0.24
N ILE A 188 15.74 -8.89 -0.89
CA ILE A 188 16.53 -9.18 -2.09
C ILE A 188 16.00 -8.40 -3.31
N PRO A 189 14.67 -8.34 -3.57
CA PRO A 189 14.18 -7.57 -4.71
C PRO A 189 14.35 -6.07 -4.48
N SER A 190 14.89 -5.37 -5.48
CA SER A 190 14.82 -3.91 -5.56
C SER A 190 13.44 -3.49 -6.04
N TYR A 191 12.91 -2.41 -5.46
CA TYR A 191 11.64 -1.83 -5.86
C TYR A 191 11.86 -0.45 -6.48
N GLU A 192 11.09 -0.15 -7.52
CA GLU A 192 10.97 1.22 -8.03
C GLU A 192 10.19 2.04 -7.00
N THR A 193 10.92 2.77 -6.17
CA THR A 193 10.41 3.70 -5.17
C THR A 193 9.80 4.92 -5.83
N ARG A 194 8.79 5.52 -5.18
CA ARG A 194 8.14 6.75 -5.66
C ARG A 194 8.91 7.99 -5.21
N GLU A 195 10.14 8.10 -5.68
CA GLU A 195 11.02 9.26 -5.42
C GLU A 195 10.45 10.55 -6.02
N ASP A 196 9.77 10.44 -7.17
CA ASP A 196 9.00 11.53 -7.78
C ASP A 196 7.99 12.15 -6.79
N LEU A 197 7.28 11.30 -6.04
CA LEU A 197 6.27 11.71 -5.07
C LEU A 197 6.90 12.38 -3.85
N VAL A 198 8.00 11.82 -3.33
CA VAL A 198 8.70 12.37 -2.16
C VAL A 198 9.31 13.72 -2.50
N SER A 199 10.01 13.84 -3.64
CA SER A 199 10.56 15.09 -4.13
C SER A 199 9.46 16.14 -4.37
N TYR A 200 8.34 15.75 -4.96
CA TYR A 200 7.20 16.66 -5.13
C TYR A 200 6.67 17.19 -3.78
N ASN A 201 6.49 16.31 -2.78
CA ASN A 201 6.00 16.72 -1.47
C ASN A 201 6.98 17.62 -0.72
N LEU A 202 8.28 17.37 -0.84
CA LEU A 202 9.31 18.26 -0.29
C LEU A 202 9.23 19.64 -0.95
N GLY A 203 9.07 19.68 -2.28
CA GLY A 203 8.88 20.95 -3.00
C GLY A 203 7.65 21.73 -2.50
N ARG A 204 6.54 21.03 -2.30
CA ARG A 204 5.32 21.60 -1.69
C ARG A 204 5.58 22.15 -0.28
N LEU A 205 6.30 21.40 0.55
CA LEU A 205 6.63 21.81 1.91
C LEU A 205 7.47 23.10 1.92
N TYR A 206 8.52 23.17 1.09
CA TYR A 206 9.35 24.38 0.99
C TYR A 206 8.60 25.57 0.41
N GLN A 207 7.70 25.34 -0.55
CA GLN A 207 6.84 26.39 -1.10
C GLN A 207 5.94 26.98 -0.01
N GLU A 208 5.35 26.13 0.85
CA GLU A 208 4.51 26.57 1.98
C GLU A 208 5.31 27.38 3.02
N HIS A 209 6.62 27.19 3.10
CA HIS A 209 7.53 27.97 3.96
C HIS A 209 8.10 29.22 3.27
N GLY A 210 7.71 29.51 2.03
CA GLY A 210 8.19 30.67 1.26
C GLY A 210 9.58 30.50 0.66
N GLU A 211 10.15 29.29 0.67
CA GLU A 211 11.45 28.98 0.08
C GLU A 211 11.33 28.57 -1.39
N SER A 212 10.94 29.52 -2.25
CA SER A 212 10.61 29.26 -3.66
C SER A 212 11.74 28.61 -4.47
N GLU A 213 13.01 29.00 -4.24
CA GLU A 213 14.16 28.39 -4.93
C GLU A 213 14.39 26.93 -4.52
N THR A 214 14.26 26.62 -3.23
CA THR A 214 14.36 25.24 -2.71
C THR A 214 13.20 24.40 -3.23
N ALA A 215 11.98 24.96 -3.23
CA ALA A 215 10.79 24.34 -3.78
C ALA A 215 10.96 23.98 -5.27
N ARG A 216 11.48 24.92 -6.06
CA ARG A 216 11.76 24.74 -7.49
C ARG A 216 12.73 23.59 -7.72
N ARG A 217 13.83 23.49 -6.94
CA ARG A 217 14.79 22.39 -7.05
C ARG A 217 14.12 21.03 -6.83
N HIS A 218 13.29 20.91 -5.81
CA HIS A 218 12.57 19.68 -5.52
C HIS A 218 11.51 19.31 -6.56
N PHE A 219 10.82 20.29 -7.15
CA PHE A 219 9.92 20.00 -8.27
C PHE A 219 10.66 19.56 -9.54
N LEU A 220 11.84 20.11 -9.81
CA LEU A 220 12.70 19.63 -10.90
C LEU A 220 13.20 18.21 -10.66
N GLU A 221 13.57 17.87 -9.42
CA GLU A 221 13.93 16.51 -9.02
C GLU A 221 12.76 15.53 -9.23
N ALA A 222 11.54 15.94 -8.88
CA ALA A 222 10.35 15.13 -9.13
C ALA A 222 10.16 14.82 -10.63
N LEU A 223 10.47 15.78 -11.52
CA LEU A 223 10.44 15.58 -12.97
C LEU A 223 11.62 14.75 -13.50
N HIS A 224 12.74 14.71 -12.78
CA HIS A 224 13.84 13.81 -13.11
C HIS A 224 13.43 12.34 -12.94
N HIS A 225 12.71 12.02 -11.85
CA HIS A 225 12.21 10.67 -11.59
C HIS A 225 10.97 10.31 -12.44
N ASP A 226 10.03 11.23 -12.60
CA ASP A 226 8.88 11.08 -13.52
C ASP A 226 8.70 12.32 -14.39
N PRO A 227 9.20 12.31 -15.65
CA PRO A 227 9.04 13.42 -16.58
C PRO A 227 7.59 13.79 -16.91
N ARG A 228 6.62 12.94 -16.53
CA ARG A 228 5.18 13.17 -16.74
C ARG A 228 4.46 13.56 -15.44
N ASN A 229 5.19 13.90 -14.38
CA ASN A 229 4.59 14.32 -13.13
C ASN A 229 3.83 15.65 -13.31
N PHE A 230 2.52 15.53 -13.50
CA PHE A 230 1.62 16.65 -13.76
C PHE A 230 1.67 17.71 -12.65
N LEU A 231 1.71 17.29 -11.38
CA LEU A 231 1.68 18.20 -10.25
C LEU A 231 2.98 19.01 -10.13
N ALA A 232 4.12 18.37 -10.39
CA ALA A 232 5.41 19.06 -10.44
C ALA A 232 5.45 20.12 -11.55
N CYS A 233 5.00 19.77 -12.77
CA CYS A 233 4.86 20.73 -13.87
C CYS A 233 3.94 21.91 -13.51
N LEU A 234 2.78 21.63 -12.92
CA LEU A 234 1.81 22.65 -12.53
C LEU A 234 2.42 23.64 -11.52
N ASN A 235 3.06 23.14 -10.45
CA ASN A 235 3.63 24.01 -9.43
C ASN A 235 4.87 24.77 -9.91
N LEU A 236 5.67 24.21 -10.82
CA LEU A 236 6.74 24.96 -11.48
C LEU A 236 6.18 26.12 -12.31
N GLY A 237 5.06 25.90 -13.00
CA GLY A 237 4.36 26.95 -13.73
C GLY A 237 3.83 28.05 -12.79
N LEU A 238 3.24 27.68 -11.66
CA LEU A 238 2.75 28.63 -10.66
C LEU A 238 3.89 29.47 -10.08
N LEU A 239 5.00 28.83 -9.68
CA LEU A 239 6.19 29.55 -9.19
C LEU A 239 6.77 30.51 -10.22
N ALA A 240 6.71 30.18 -11.51
CA ALA A 240 7.19 31.05 -12.57
C ALA A 240 6.29 32.28 -12.83
N VAL A 241 5.01 32.22 -12.44
CA VAL A 241 4.07 33.36 -12.52
C VAL A 241 4.20 34.30 -11.32
N GLU A 242 4.60 33.76 -10.17
CA GLU A 242 4.78 34.50 -8.92
C GLU A 242 6.15 35.21 -8.81
N ALA A 243 7.12 34.85 -9.66
CA ALA A 243 8.47 35.41 -9.71
C ALA A 243 8.56 36.68 -10.59
#